data_AF-A0A259RQ00-F1
#
_entry.id   AF-A0A259RQ00-F1
#
_cell.length_a   1.000
_cell.length_b   1.000
_cell.length_c   1.000
_cell.angle_alpha   90.00
_cell.angle_beta   90.00
_cell.angle_gamma   90.00
#
_symmetry.space_group_name_H-M   'P 1'
#
loop_
_entity.id
_entity.type
_entity.pdbx_description
1 polymer ?
#
loop_
_entity_poly.entity_id
_entity_poly.type
_entity_poly.pdbx_seq_one_letter_code
_entity_poly.pdbx_strand_id
1 'polypeptide(L)'
;MSQNRMVSIAKLNDEFRCNLSSPAVRKSRMALPWLLLCLAMGFVWLMPVTEAASDVKPDSVKQGEPAATGLMSRITEVTVLPQGAWVTRRIDVPIATVPVEAHRADGSNNEQAGKSFTVLDLPGNIDQESVQISSADLFQSGPLQWQKQAVETAPDYVAIEAQIDALRRQQADARDALEAARIRLNIFQAQMSAPATVTTKAGHQAGAFLTQSGARQSFDKLLADLMSAQHKARNDLDQVNDAIAKQQAKLTELRKQPEKMKLIVPLERKKSASGKVGSGILPVYLRYRVSDAGWQPVYRANLITTQPTSVSAKNMAEKTDLPVANANAHANPIGDENARLDWSFSASVHQNSGEDWTHVPITLSLIDAQRYYPAPKLPRWTIGFERNLP
;
A
#
# COMPACT_ATOMS: atom_id res chain seq x y z
N MET A 1 -34.69 43.67 17.99
CA MET A 1 -34.70 44.07 16.57
C MET A 1 -34.07 42.93 15.79
N SER A 2 -34.75 41.82 15.49
CA SER A 2 -35.74 41.61 14.42
C SER A 2 -35.31 42.20 13.07
N GLN A 3 -34.88 41.34 12.13
CA GLN A 3 -35.73 41.01 10.98
C GLN A 3 -35.17 39.84 10.15
N ASN A 4 -36.09 38.95 9.81
CA ASN A 4 -36.00 37.81 8.91
C ASN A 4 -35.67 38.22 7.47
N ARG A 5 -35.07 37.31 6.70
CA ARG A 5 -35.30 37.25 5.25
C ARG A 5 -35.44 35.81 4.78
N MET A 6 -36.64 35.51 4.32
CA MET A 6 -37.09 34.26 3.71
C MET A 6 -37.14 34.42 2.19
N VAL A 7 -36.84 33.33 1.49
CA VAL A 7 -37.43 32.81 0.24
C VAL A 7 -37.24 33.59 -1.08
N SER A 8 -36.64 32.93 -2.08
CA SER A 8 -37.31 32.66 -3.36
C SER A 8 -36.65 31.48 -4.10
N ILE A 9 -37.46 30.45 -4.35
CA ILE A 9 -37.19 29.32 -5.23
C ILE A 9 -37.82 29.68 -6.58
N ALA A 10 -37.04 29.64 -7.66
CA ALA A 10 -37.55 29.75 -9.02
C ALA A 10 -37.14 28.52 -9.84
N LYS A 11 -38.16 27.77 -10.26
CA LYS A 11 -38.15 26.80 -11.35
C LYS A 11 -37.75 27.48 -12.67
N LEU A 12 -36.92 26.82 -13.47
CA LEU A 12 -37.05 26.88 -14.92
C LEU A 12 -36.60 25.55 -15.54
N ASN A 13 -37.56 24.90 -16.17
CA ASN A 13 -37.36 23.84 -17.16
C ASN A 13 -36.75 24.49 -18.40
N ASP A 14 -35.79 23.84 -19.05
CA ASP A 14 -35.62 24.00 -20.50
C ASP A 14 -35.11 22.71 -21.18
N GLU A 15 -36.00 22.25 -22.06
CA GLU A 15 -35.84 21.51 -23.31
C GLU A 15 -34.51 20.81 -23.63
N PHE A 16 -34.52 19.47 -23.48
CA PHE A 16 -33.63 18.57 -24.22
C PHE A 16 -34.09 18.45 -25.67
N ARG A 17 -33.35 19.04 -26.61
CA ARG A 17 -33.48 18.79 -28.05
C ARG A 17 -32.62 17.59 -28.46
N CYS A 18 -33.28 16.50 -28.86
CA CYS A 18 -32.65 15.38 -29.57
C CYS A 18 -32.40 15.75 -31.03
N ASN A 19 -31.13 15.73 -31.45
CA ASN A 19 -30.70 15.72 -32.86
C ASN A 19 -30.14 14.32 -33.16
N LEU A 20 -30.90 13.51 -33.90
CA LEU A 20 -30.38 12.29 -34.54
C LEU A 20 -30.82 12.31 -36.00
N SER A 21 -29.89 12.71 -36.87
CA SER A 21 -30.01 12.62 -38.32
C SER A 21 -29.26 11.38 -38.84
N SER A 22 -30.05 10.56 -39.54
CA SER A 22 -29.73 9.75 -40.72
C SER A 22 -28.76 8.54 -40.65
N PRO A 23 -29.19 7.38 -41.19
CA PRO A 23 -28.37 6.17 -41.32
C PRO A 23 -27.59 6.12 -42.64
N ALA A 24 -26.35 5.63 -42.58
CA ALA A 24 -25.54 5.32 -43.75
C ALA A 24 -25.87 3.92 -44.29
N VAL A 25 -26.42 3.90 -45.50
CA VAL A 25 -26.63 2.74 -46.36
C VAL A 25 -25.28 2.21 -46.84
N ARG A 26 -24.96 0.94 -46.56
CA ARG A 26 -23.99 0.17 -47.37
C ARG A 26 -24.63 -1.11 -47.89
N LYS A 27 -24.80 -1.11 -49.21
CA LYS A 27 -25.12 -2.23 -50.07
C LYS A 27 -24.00 -3.27 -49.98
N SER A 28 -24.34 -4.53 -49.73
CA SER A 28 -23.62 -5.65 -50.33
C SER A 28 -24.66 -6.59 -50.95
N ARG A 29 -24.45 -6.90 -52.23
CA ARG A 29 -25.23 -7.83 -53.03
C ARG A 29 -24.31 -9.00 -53.38
N MET A 30 -24.91 -10.18 -53.40
CA MET A 30 -24.73 -11.31 -54.30
C MET A 30 -24.28 -12.65 -53.70
N ALA A 31 -25.01 -13.67 -54.20
CA ALA A 31 -24.77 -15.11 -54.23
C ALA A 31 -25.01 -15.87 -52.92
N LEU A 32 -25.76 -16.97 -52.84
CA LEU A 32 -26.57 -17.77 -53.77
C LEU A 32 -27.43 -18.69 -52.85
N PRO A 33 -28.54 -19.29 -53.32
CA PRO A 33 -29.55 -19.96 -52.48
C PRO A 33 -29.25 -21.45 -52.33
N TRP A 34 -29.39 -22.01 -51.13
CA TRP A 34 -29.53 -23.45 -50.95
C TRP A 34 -30.30 -23.81 -49.68
N LEU A 35 -31.22 -24.77 -49.84
CA LEU A 35 -31.85 -25.62 -48.82
C LEU A 35 -32.98 -25.04 -47.96
N LEU A 36 -34.12 -24.91 -48.64
CA LEU A 36 -35.45 -25.15 -48.08
C LEU A 36 -35.74 -26.66 -48.19
N LEU A 37 -35.30 -27.45 -47.21
CA LEU A 37 -35.76 -28.84 -47.02
C LEU A 37 -35.34 -29.33 -45.62
N CYS A 38 -36.27 -29.31 -44.66
CA CYS A 38 -36.33 -30.18 -43.47
C CYS A 38 -37.45 -29.68 -42.53
N LEU A 39 -38.69 -29.81 -42.99
CA LEU A 39 -39.89 -29.71 -42.16
C LEU A 39 -40.59 -31.07 -42.23
N ALA A 40 -40.11 -32.01 -41.40
CA ALA A 40 -40.81 -33.22 -40.96
C ALA A 40 -39.81 -34.18 -40.30
N MET A 41 -39.62 -34.05 -38.98
CA MET A 41 -39.46 -35.20 -38.07
C MET A 41 -39.55 -34.67 -36.64
N GLY A 42 -40.60 -35.10 -35.93
CA GLY A 42 -40.70 -34.91 -34.50
C GLY A 42 -39.62 -35.71 -33.81
N PHE A 43 -38.54 -35.02 -33.42
CA PHE A 43 -37.59 -35.50 -32.44
C PHE A 43 -37.68 -34.58 -31.23
N VAL A 44 -38.14 -35.14 -30.11
CA VAL A 44 -37.93 -34.57 -28.78
C VAL A 44 -36.42 -34.57 -28.56
N TRP A 45 -35.77 -33.47 -28.91
CA TRP A 45 -34.40 -33.20 -28.50
C TRP A 45 -34.41 -32.96 -26.99
N LEU A 46 -33.99 -33.98 -26.25
CA LEU A 46 -33.28 -33.76 -25.00
C LEU A 46 -32.08 -32.86 -25.35
N MET A 47 -32.21 -31.56 -25.08
CA MET A 47 -31.07 -30.66 -25.09
C MET A 47 -30.06 -31.20 -24.10
N PRO A 48 -28.85 -31.63 -24.52
CA PRO A 48 -27.78 -31.81 -23.56
C PRO A 48 -27.57 -30.45 -22.91
N VAL A 49 -27.71 -30.40 -21.58
CA VAL A 49 -27.17 -29.29 -20.81
C VAL A 49 -25.67 -29.35 -21.06
N THR A 50 -25.20 -28.59 -22.05
CA THR A 50 -23.79 -28.30 -22.20
C THR A 50 -23.43 -27.47 -20.99
N GLU A 51 -22.96 -28.18 -19.98
CA GLU A 51 -22.18 -27.65 -18.88
C GLU A 51 -20.96 -27.00 -19.54
N ALA A 52 -21.13 -25.73 -19.93
CA ALA A 52 -20.01 -24.84 -20.13
C ALA A 52 -19.39 -24.68 -18.75
N ALA A 53 -18.55 -25.64 -18.38
CA ALA A 53 -17.50 -25.45 -17.41
C ALA A 53 -16.63 -24.33 -17.98
N SER A 54 -17.08 -23.10 -17.72
CA SER A 54 -16.30 -21.91 -17.91
C SER A 54 -15.22 -22.02 -16.83
N ASP A 55 -14.16 -22.73 -17.19
CA ASP A 55 -12.87 -22.68 -16.54
C ASP A 55 -12.31 -21.28 -16.82
N VAL A 56 -13.00 -20.26 -16.26
CA VAL A 56 -12.52 -18.90 -16.19
C VAL A 56 -11.42 -18.96 -15.16
N LYS A 57 -10.25 -19.43 -15.62
CA LYS A 57 -8.97 -18.98 -15.09
C LYS A 57 -9.15 -17.47 -14.97
N PRO A 58 -9.10 -16.88 -13.76
CA PRO A 58 -9.32 -15.44 -13.63
C PRO A 58 -8.31 -14.80 -14.55
N ASP A 59 -8.81 -14.25 -15.67
CA ASP A 59 -7.97 -13.57 -16.62
C ASP A 59 -7.22 -12.56 -15.79
N SER A 60 -5.89 -12.68 -15.84
CA SER A 60 -4.98 -11.74 -15.22
C SER A 60 -5.38 -10.38 -15.77
N VAL A 61 -6.26 -9.69 -15.05
CA VAL A 61 -6.76 -8.36 -15.39
C VAL A 61 -5.49 -7.55 -15.54
N LYS A 62 -5.13 -7.25 -16.80
CA LYS A 62 -4.04 -6.35 -17.09
C LYS A 62 -4.48 -5.04 -16.45
N GLN A 63 -3.95 -4.78 -15.25
CA GLN A 63 -4.16 -3.53 -14.53
C GLN A 63 -3.88 -2.41 -15.53
N GLY A 64 -4.93 -1.72 -15.96
CA GLY A 64 -4.79 -0.48 -16.68
C GLY A 64 -4.02 0.45 -15.75
N GLU A 65 -2.78 0.74 -16.12
CA GLU A 65 -1.86 1.59 -15.38
C GLU A 65 -2.56 2.96 -15.21
N PRO A 66 -2.97 3.36 -13.99
CA PRO A 66 -3.57 4.66 -13.79
C PRO A 66 -2.50 5.71 -14.14
N ALA A 67 -2.88 6.70 -14.94
CA ALA A 67 -2.01 7.80 -15.35
C ALA A 67 -1.66 8.69 -14.13
N ALA A 68 -0.80 8.20 -13.26
CA ALA A 68 -0.19 8.98 -12.20
C ALA A 68 0.86 9.89 -12.85
N THR A 69 0.52 11.15 -13.07
CA THR A 69 1.46 12.20 -13.50
C THR A 69 2.47 12.59 -12.40
N GLY A 70 2.53 11.84 -11.30
CA GLY A 70 3.55 11.97 -10.27
C GLY A 70 4.84 11.25 -10.68
N LEU A 71 5.97 11.94 -10.61
CA LEU A 71 7.27 11.32 -10.83
C LEU A 71 7.59 10.42 -9.63
N MET A 72 7.90 9.14 -9.89
CA MET A 72 8.35 8.24 -8.82
C MET A 72 9.68 8.77 -8.24
N SER A 73 9.69 8.98 -6.93
CA SER A 73 10.89 9.33 -6.17
C SER A 73 11.39 8.11 -5.41
N ARG A 74 12.71 7.94 -5.30
CA ARG A 74 13.32 6.89 -4.47
C ARG A 74 14.23 7.51 -3.43
N ILE A 75 14.21 7.00 -2.21
CA ILE A 75 15.17 7.41 -1.18
C ILE A 75 16.51 6.77 -1.51
N THR A 76 17.57 7.57 -1.57
CA THR A 76 18.93 7.12 -1.89
C THR A 76 19.85 7.11 -0.69
N GLU A 77 19.58 7.97 0.30
CA GLU A 77 20.43 8.12 1.48
C GLU A 77 19.61 8.64 2.65
N VAL A 78 19.90 8.14 3.86
CA VAL A 78 19.34 8.65 5.12
C VAL A 78 20.48 8.90 6.10
N THR A 79 20.53 10.10 6.67
CA THR A 79 21.40 10.41 7.82
C THR A 79 20.53 10.66 9.06
N VAL A 80 20.54 9.73 10.01
CA VAL A 80 19.75 9.84 11.24
C VAL A 80 20.54 10.66 12.26
N LEU A 81 19.86 11.63 12.86
CA LEU A 81 20.33 12.49 13.94
C LEU A 81 19.62 12.11 15.25
N PRO A 82 20.03 12.63 16.41
CA PRO A 82 19.34 12.32 17.67
C PRO A 82 17.88 12.81 17.72
N GLN A 83 17.53 13.86 16.97
CA GLN A 83 16.21 14.52 16.99
C GLN A 83 15.56 14.63 15.60
N GLY A 84 16.13 14.00 14.57
CA GLY A 84 15.59 14.07 13.22
C GLY A 84 16.30 13.09 12.29
N ALA A 85 15.95 13.13 11.02
CA ALA A 85 16.79 12.54 9.98
C ALA A 85 16.83 13.47 8.77
N TRP A 86 17.99 13.50 8.12
CA TRP A 86 18.12 14.01 6.77
C TRP A 86 17.84 12.88 5.79
N VAL A 87 16.92 13.12 4.86
CA VAL A 87 16.53 12.17 3.83
C VAL A 87 16.86 12.78 2.48
N THR A 88 17.56 12.02 1.64
CA THR A 88 17.84 12.41 0.25
C THR A 88 17.06 11.48 -0.69
N ARG A 89 16.21 12.08 -1.52
CA ARG A 89 15.48 11.39 -2.58
C ARG A 89 16.05 11.74 -3.95
N ARG A 90 16.11 10.76 -4.83
CA ARG A 90 16.35 10.96 -6.27
C ARG A 90 15.03 10.89 -7.02
N ILE A 91 14.83 11.86 -7.89
CA ILE A 91 13.67 12.03 -8.75
C ILE A 91 14.17 12.06 -10.18
N ASP A 92 13.64 11.17 -11.01
CA ASP A 92 14.04 11.03 -12.40
C ASP A 92 13.07 11.85 -13.27
N VAL A 93 13.47 13.06 -13.68
CA VAL A 93 12.63 14.01 -14.43
C VAL A 93 12.84 13.83 -15.93
N PRO A 94 11.81 13.46 -16.72
CA PRO A 94 11.95 13.35 -18.16
C PRO A 94 12.23 14.72 -18.79
N ILE A 95 13.27 14.83 -19.63
CA ILE A 95 13.67 16.11 -20.25
C ILE A 95 12.52 16.77 -21.02
N ALA A 96 11.68 15.98 -21.68
CA ALA A 96 10.52 16.47 -22.44
C ALA A 96 9.50 17.24 -21.55
N THR A 97 9.57 17.08 -20.24
CA THR A 97 8.69 17.79 -19.30
C THR A 97 9.22 19.16 -18.89
N VAL A 98 10.50 19.48 -19.13
CA VAL A 98 11.12 20.74 -18.69
C VAL A 98 11.30 21.67 -19.89
N PRO A 99 10.67 22.87 -19.90
CA PRO A 99 10.86 23.84 -20.96
C PRO A 99 12.32 24.29 -21.01
N VAL A 100 12.85 24.43 -22.23
CA VAL A 100 14.15 25.07 -22.46
C VAL A 100 13.90 26.57 -22.46
N GLU A 101 14.77 27.33 -21.80
CA GLU A 101 14.79 28.79 -21.75
C GLU A 101 15.09 29.37 -23.15
N ALA A 102 14.15 29.21 -24.09
CA ALA A 102 14.29 29.66 -25.46
C ALA A 102 13.70 31.08 -25.56
N HIS A 103 14.61 32.06 -25.60
CA HIS A 103 14.38 33.43 -26.07
C HIS A 103 13.23 34.21 -25.40
N ARG A 104 13.51 34.73 -24.20
CA ARG A 104 12.79 35.87 -23.57
C ARG A 104 13.02 37.21 -24.32
N ALA A 105 13.27 37.18 -25.63
CA ALA A 105 13.72 38.32 -26.42
C ALA A 105 12.58 39.26 -26.85
N ASP A 106 11.32 38.80 -26.83
CA ASP A 106 10.15 39.67 -27.01
C ASP A 106 9.57 40.01 -25.64
N GLY A 107 9.47 41.30 -25.31
CA GLY A 107 8.99 41.87 -24.04
C GLY A 107 7.51 41.60 -23.71
N SER A 108 6.98 40.45 -24.11
CA SER A 108 5.70 39.91 -23.68
C SER A 108 5.83 39.46 -22.22
N ASN A 109 5.32 40.28 -21.30
CA ASN A 109 5.21 40.02 -19.85
C ASN A 109 4.24 38.86 -19.48
N ASN A 110 4.02 37.89 -20.37
CA ASN A 110 3.31 36.69 -19.97
C ASN A 110 4.23 35.89 -19.05
N GLU A 111 3.93 35.94 -17.75
CA GLU A 111 4.41 35.03 -16.71
C GLU A 111 4.10 33.58 -17.10
N GLN A 112 4.81 33.04 -18.07
CA GLN A 112 4.92 31.60 -18.24
C GLN A 112 5.77 31.10 -17.08
N ALA A 113 5.10 30.91 -15.93
CA ALA A 113 5.64 30.19 -14.79
C ALA A 113 6.26 28.90 -15.33
N GLY A 114 7.55 28.69 -15.04
CA GLY A 114 8.27 27.48 -15.43
C GLY A 114 7.44 26.23 -15.11
N LYS A 115 7.48 25.23 -15.99
CA LYS A 115 6.66 24.02 -15.82
C LYS A 115 7.03 23.37 -14.49
N SER A 116 6.06 23.33 -13.58
CA SER A 116 6.25 22.76 -12.27
C SER A 116 6.13 21.24 -12.33
N PHE A 117 6.92 20.56 -11.52
CA PHE A 117 6.75 19.13 -11.28
C PHE A 117 6.25 18.89 -9.86
N THR A 118 5.51 17.80 -9.69
CA THR A 118 4.91 17.43 -8.40
C THR A 118 5.65 16.23 -7.83
N VAL A 119 6.18 16.41 -6.62
CA VAL A 119 6.69 15.32 -5.76
C VAL A 119 5.56 14.91 -4.82
N LEU A 120 5.21 13.63 -4.87
CA LEU A 120 4.20 13.02 -4.02
C LEU A 120 4.86 12.26 -2.87
N ASP A 121 4.05 11.82 -1.90
CA ASP A 121 4.49 10.87 -0.88
C ASP A 121 5.60 11.40 0.04
N LEU A 122 5.56 12.71 0.35
CA LEU A 122 6.44 13.30 1.35
C LEU A 122 5.83 13.14 2.76
N PRO A 123 6.64 12.98 3.80
CA PRO A 123 6.13 12.78 5.15
C PRO A 123 5.51 14.06 5.72
N GLY A 124 4.47 13.90 6.55
CA GLY A 124 3.73 15.03 7.16
C GLY A 124 4.56 15.89 8.12
N ASN A 125 5.60 15.31 8.72
CA ASN A 125 6.50 15.94 9.68
C ASN A 125 7.79 16.49 9.04
N ILE A 126 7.77 16.75 7.72
CA ILE A 126 8.85 17.41 7.00
C ILE A 126 9.03 18.85 7.48
N ASP A 127 10.28 19.22 7.75
CA ASP A 127 10.66 20.62 7.96
C ASP A 127 10.75 21.31 6.60
N GLN A 128 9.72 22.09 6.25
CA GLN A 128 9.58 22.71 4.93
C GLN A 128 10.71 23.70 4.60
N GLU A 129 11.35 24.29 5.61
CA GLU A 129 12.46 25.24 5.44
C GLU A 129 13.80 24.52 5.20
N SER A 130 13.89 23.24 5.55
CA SER A 130 15.09 22.43 5.38
C SER A 130 15.31 21.92 3.95
N VAL A 131 14.34 22.13 3.06
CA VAL A 131 14.33 21.51 1.73
C VAL A 131 15.38 22.11 0.82
N GLN A 132 16.25 21.25 0.31
CA GLN A 132 17.34 21.55 -0.60
C GLN A 132 17.14 20.77 -1.90
N ILE A 133 17.20 21.47 -3.02
CA ILE A 133 17.06 20.89 -4.35
C ILE A 133 18.38 21.05 -5.09
N SER A 134 18.91 19.94 -5.58
CA SER A 134 20.16 19.95 -6.35
C SER A 134 20.01 19.15 -7.63
N SER A 135 20.54 19.71 -8.71
CA SER A 135 20.62 19.06 -10.02
C SER A 135 21.77 19.68 -10.81
N ALA A 136 22.41 18.87 -11.66
CA ALA A 136 23.46 19.36 -12.54
C ALA A 136 22.90 20.37 -13.55
N ASP A 137 21.80 20.01 -14.21
CA ASP A 137 21.28 20.71 -15.37
C ASP A 137 20.00 21.52 -15.11
N LEU A 138 19.43 21.43 -13.91
CA LEU A 138 18.21 22.12 -13.54
C LEU A 138 18.47 23.12 -12.41
N PHE A 139 17.71 24.20 -12.38
CA PHE A 139 17.67 25.15 -11.28
C PHE A 139 16.22 25.48 -10.92
N GLN A 140 16.01 25.88 -9.67
CA GLN A 140 14.70 26.29 -9.17
C GLN A 140 14.36 27.69 -9.69
N SER A 141 13.24 27.83 -10.39
CA SER A 141 12.85 29.10 -11.02
C SER A 141 11.83 29.92 -10.23
N GLY A 142 11.28 29.37 -9.15
CA GLY A 142 10.27 30.04 -8.33
C GLY A 142 10.14 29.43 -6.93
N PRO A 143 9.24 29.96 -6.08
CA PRO A 143 9.03 29.44 -4.74
C PRO A 143 8.46 28.02 -4.76
N LEU A 144 8.83 27.24 -3.74
CA LEU A 144 8.26 25.92 -3.50
C LEU A 144 6.82 26.06 -2.99
N GLN A 145 5.91 25.23 -3.46
CA GLN A 145 4.53 25.20 -2.95
C GLN A 145 4.23 23.87 -2.29
N TRP A 146 3.72 23.95 -1.06
CA TRP A 146 3.35 22.80 -0.25
C TRP A 146 1.85 22.63 -0.22
N GLN A 147 1.39 21.40 -0.37
CA GLN A 147 -0.01 21.02 -0.28
C GLN A 147 -0.15 19.75 0.55
N LYS A 148 -1.19 19.67 1.37
CA LYS A 148 -1.56 18.40 2.01
C LYS A 148 -2.05 17.43 0.94
N GLN A 149 -1.54 16.21 0.94
CA GLN A 149 -2.02 15.15 0.08
C GLN A 149 -3.10 14.37 0.83
N ALA A 150 -4.35 14.50 0.37
CA ALA A 150 -5.43 13.67 0.90
C ALA A 150 -5.11 12.20 0.61
N VAL A 151 -5.26 11.33 1.62
CA VAL A 151 -5.02 9.88 1.51
C VAL A 151 -5.81 9.28 0.34
N GLU A 152 -7.00 9.81 0.08
CA GLU A 152 -7.90 9.39 -1.01
C GLU A 152 -7.31 9.61 -2.41
N THR A 153 -6.38 10.56 -2.56
CA THR A 153 -5.70 10.86 -3.83
C THR A 153 -4.39 10.07 -4.00
N ALA A 154 -4.00 9.28 -3.00
CA ALA A 154 -2.80 8.45 -3.10
C ALA A 154 -3.01 7.35 -4.16
N PRO A 155 -1.99 7.06 -4.99
CA PRO A 155 -2.11 6.06 -6.05
C PRO A 155 -2.49 4.67 -5.51
N ASP A 156 -1.95 4.28 -4.36
CA ASP A 156 -2.27 3.00 -3.71
C ASP A 156 -3.73 2.93 -3.26
N TYR A 157 -4.27 4.03 -2.74
CA TYR A 157 -5.66 4.12 -2.31
C TYR A 157 -6.60 3.96 -3.51
N VAL A 158 -6.35 4.71 -4.59
CA VAL A 158 -7.12 4.63 -5.85
C VAL A 158 -7.03 3.23 -6.46
N ALA A 159 -5.86 2.59 -6.41
CA ALA A 159 -5.68 1.22 -6.90
C ALA A 159 -6.49 0.19 -6.10
N ILE A 160 -6.55 0.33 -4.77
CA ILE A 160 -7.35 -0.57 -3.92
C ILE A 160 -8.85 -0.32 -4.13
N GLU A 161 -9.30 0.93 -4.27
CA GLU A 161 -10.70 1.21 -4.59
C GLU A 161 -11.11 0.59 -5.93
N ALA A 162 -10.28 0.72 -6.97
CA ALA A 162 -10.52 0.07 -8.25
C ALA A 162 -10.60 -1.46 -8.14
N GLN A 163 -9.78 -2.08 -7.27
CA GLN A 163 -9.87 -3.52 -6.97
C GLN A 163 -11.17 -3.88 -6.25
N ILE A 164 -11.61 -3.09 -5.29
CA ILE A 164 -12.89 -3.30 -4.58
C ILE A 164 -14.06 -3.22 -5.57
N ASP A 165 -14.05 -2.26 -6.48
CA ASP A 165 -15.11 -2.13 -7.48
C ASP A 165 -15.13 -3.31 -8.47
N ALA A 166 -13.96 -3.84 -8.84
CA ALA A 166 -13.88 -5.08 -9.61
C ALA A 166 -14.45 -6.28 -8.83
N LEU A 167 -14.10 -6.42 -7.55
CA LEU A 167 -14.63 -7.48 -6.68
C LEU A 167 -16.14 -7.34 -6.46
N ARG A 168 -16.68 -6.12 -6.41
CA ARG A 168 -18.14 -5.89 -6.30
C ARG A 168 -18.89 -6.37 -7.54
N ARG A 169 -18.30 -6.24 -8.74
CA ARG A 169 -18.88 -6.82 -9.96
C ARG A 169 -18.89 -8.35 -9.87
N GLN A 170 -17.77 -8.95 -9.46
CA GLN A 170 -17.69 -10.40 -9.23
C GLN A 170 -18.70 -10.88 -8.16
N GLN A 171 -18.93 -10.08 -7.13
CA GLN A 171 -19.93 -10.36 -6.10
C GLN A 171 -21.35 -10.38 -6.67
N ALA A 172 -21.67 -9.45 -7.59
CA ALA A 172 -22.96 -9.43 -8.27
C ALA A 172 -23.13 -10.70 -9.13
N ASP A 173 -22.12 -11.05 -9.93
CA ASP A 173 -22.16 -12.27 -10.76
C ASP A 173 -22.32 -13.55 -9.90
N ALA A 174 -21.63 -13.63 -8.77
CA ALA A 174 -21.75 -14.76 -7.84
C ALA A 174 -23.12 -14.83 -7.15
N ARG A 175 -23.75 -13.68 -6.85
CA ARG A 175 -25.13 -13.64 -6.33
C ARG A 175 -26.12 -14.13 -7.37
N ASP A 176 -26.00 -13.69 -8.61
CA ASP A 176 -26.87 -14.10 -9.71
C ASP A 176 -26.75 -15.61 -9.96
N ALA A 177 -25.52 -16.16 -9.91
CA ALA A 177 -25.28 -17.59 -10.02
C ALA A 177 -25.92 -18.40 -8.88
N LEU A 178 -25.83 -17.91 -7.64
CA LEU A 178 -26.46 -18.53 -6.48
C LEU A 178 -28.00 -18.49 -6.59
N GLU A 179 -28.56 -17.37 -7.04
CA GLU A 179 -30.00 -17.23 -7.27
C GLU A 179 -30.47 -18.18 -8.36
N ALA A 180 -29.76 -18.27 -9.49
CA ALA A 180 -30.06 -19.21 -10.56
C ALA A 180 -30.03 -20.67 -10.07
N ALA A 181 -29.04 -21.05 -9.25
CA ALA A 181 -28.96 -22.38 -8.65
C ALA A 181 -30.16 -22.67 -7.73
N ARG A 182 -30.55 -21.70 -6.90
CA ARG A 182 -31.74 -21.81 -6.03
C ARG A 182 -33.03 -21.94 -6.83
N ILE A 183 -33.20 -21.15 -7.88
CA ILE A 183 -34.37 -21.23 -8.77
C ILE A 183 -34.46 -22.62 -9.41
N ARG A 184 -33.35 -23.15 -9.94
CA ARG A 184 -33.31 -24.50 -10.53
C ARG A 184 -33.69 -25.58 -9.52
N LEU A 185 -33.17 -25.50 -8.30
CA LEU A 185 -33.51 -26.43 -7.22
C LEU A 185 -35.00 -26.32 -6.84
N ASN A 186 -35.54 -25.11 -6.74
CA ASN A 186 -36.96 -24.89 -6.44
C ASN A 186 -37.88 -25.41 -7.55
N ILE A 187 -37.56 -25.17 -8.82
CA ILE A 187 -38.30 -25.72 -9.97
C ILE A 187 -38.29 -27.25 -9.91
N PHE A 188 -37.13 -27.83 -9.64
CA PHE A 188 -36.99 -29.29 -9.49
C PHE A 188 -37.84 -29.84 -8.34
N GLN A 189 -37.81 -29.20 -7.17
CA GLN A 189 -38.65 -29.58 -6.02
C GLN A 189 -40.15 -29.41 -6.30
N ALA A 190 -40.54 -28.35 -7.00
CA ALA A 190 -41.94 -28.10 -7.38
C ALA A 190 -42.45 -29.15 -8.37
N GLN A 191 -41.63 -29.53 -9.36
CA GLN A 191 -41.94 -30.64 -10.27
C GLN A 191 -42.09 -31.97 -9.53
N MET A 192 -41.32 -32.18 -8.46
CA MET A 192 -41.40 -33.37 -7.62
C MET A 192 -42.59 -33.39 -6.66
N SER A 193 -43.07 -32.22 -6.26
CA SER A 193 -44.22 -32.08 -5.36
C SER A 193 -45.54 -32.02 -6.10
N ALA A 194 -45.52 -31.97 -7.44
CA ALA A 194 -46.73 -31.94 -8.26
C ALA A 194 -47.57 -33.21 -8.01
N PRO A 195 -48.86 -33.08 -7.66
CA PRO A 195 -49.72 -34.23 -7.36
C PRO A 195 -49.74 -35.24 -8.51
N ALA A 196 -49.62 -36.54 -8.18
CA ALA A 196 -49.65 -37.67 -9.12
C ALA A 196 -50.98 -37.86 -9.88
N THR A 197 -51.93 -36.93 -9.73
CA THR A 197 -53.30 -37.02 -10.26
C THR A 197 -53.39 -36.78 -11.76
N VAL A 198 -52.30 -36.39 -12.42
CA VAL A 198 -52.25 -36.37 -13.89
C VAL A 198 -52.03 -37.81 -14.38
N THR A 199 -53.13 -38.56 -14.47
CA THR A 199 -53.15 -39.79 -15.27
C THR A 199 -52.89 -39.41 -16.71
N THR A 200 -51.72 -39.81 -17.22
CA THR A 200 -51.47 -39.73 -18.66
C THR A 200 -52.55 -40.56 -19.37
N LYS A 201 -52.93 -40.20 -20.61
CA LYS A 201 -53.92 -40.97 -21.41
C LYS A 201 -53.58 -42.48 -21.55
N ALA A 202 -52.35 -42.87 -21.21
CA ALA A 202 -51.87 -44.25 -21.15
C ALA A 202 -52.08 -44.94 -19.78
N GLY A 203 -52.78 -44.32 -18.81
CA GLY A 203 -53.06 -44.92 -17.50
C GLY A 203 -51.89 -44.99 -16.52
N HIS A 204 -50.73 -44.43 -16.86
CA HIS A 204 -49.56 -44.42 -15.97
C HIS A 204 -49.65 -43.20 -15.04
N GLN A 205 -49.60 -43.44 -13.72
CA GLN A 205 -49.56 -42.38 -12.71
C GLN A 205 -48.30 -41.54 -12.87
N ALA A 206 -48.45 -40.20 -12.83
CA ALA A 206 -47.31 -39.30 -12.74
C ALA A 206 -46.53 -39.60 -11.44
N GLY A 207 -45.26 -39.98 -11.58
CA GLY A 207 -44.43 -40.50 -10.48
C GLY A 207 -44.00 -41.97 -10.63
N ALA A 208 -44.61 -42.72 -11.55
CA ALA A 208 -44.18 -44.09 -11.88
C ALA A 208 -42.73 -44.17 -12.43
N PHE A 209 -42.13 -43.04 -12.84
CA PHE A 209 -40.71 -43.02 -13.21
C PHE A 209 -39.78 -43.24 -12.01
N LEU A 210 -40.21 -42.94 -10.78
CA LEU A 210 -39.40 -43.17 -9.58
C LEU A 210 -39.29 -44.64 -9.19
N THR A 211 -40.15 -45.51 -9.75
CA THR A 211 -40.07 -46.97 -9.52
C THR A 211 -39.06 -47.66 -10.43
N GLN A 212 -38.62 -47.00 -11.51
CA GLN A 212 -37.54 -47.49 -12.37
C GLN A 212 -36.19 -47.10 -11.79
N SER A 213 -35.35 -48.09 -11.47
CA SER A 213 -34.03 -47.88 -10.82
C SER A 213 -33.12 -46.91 -11.60
N GLY A 214 -33.08 -47.02 -12.93
CA GLY A 214 -32.25 -46.14 -13.77
C GLY A 214 -32.73 -44.69 -13.79
N ALA A 215 -34.04 -44.45 -13.78
CA ALA A 215 -34.61 -43.11 -13.70
C ALA A 215 -34.39 -42.49 -12.31
N ARG A 216 -34.50 -43.30 -11.24
CA ARG A 216 -34.17 -42.87 -9.88
C ARG A 216 -32.71 -42.46 -9.73
N GLN A 217 -31.78 -43.25 -10.28
CA GLN A 217 -30.35 -42.92 -10.24
C GLN A 217 -30.04 -41.62 -11.00
N SER A 218 -30.62 -41.44 -12.19
CA SER A 218 -30.45 -40.21 -12.97
C SER A 218 -31.00 -38.98 -12.23
N PHE A 219 -32.12 -39.17 -11.52
CA PHE A 219 -32.73 -38.15 -10.68
C PHE A 219 -31.85 -37.78 -9.48
N ASP A 220 -31.39 -38.77 -8.71
CA ASP A 220 -30.54 -38.54 -7.53
C ASP A 220 -29.23 -37.86 -7.94
N LYS A 221 -28.68 -38.21 -9.11
CA LYS A 221 -27.54 -37.51 -9.71
C LYS A 221 -27.86 -36.05 -10.00
N LEU A 222 -28.96 -35.74 -10.67
CA LEU A 222 -29.33 -34.36 -11.00
C LEU A 222 -29.54 -33.51 -9.73
N LEU A 223 -30.16 -34.07 -8.69
CA LEU A 223 -30.30 -33.39 -7.40
C LEU A 223 -28.94 -33.13 -6.75
N ALA A 224 -28.04 -34.11 -6.75
CA ALA A 224 -26.69 -33.95 -6.23
C ALA A 224 -25.92 -32.85 -6.99
N ASP A 225 -26.03 -32.82 -8.32
CA ASP A 225 -25.42 -31.80 -9.18
C ASP A 225 -25.98 -30.40 -8.87
N LEU A 226 -27.30 -30.26 -8.68
CA LEU A 226 -27.93 -28.98 -8.30
C LEU A 226 -27.50 -28.51 -6.90
N MET A 227 -27.45 -29.40 -5.91
CA MET A 227 -26.97 -29.07 -4.57
C MET A 227 -25.50 -28.68 -4.58
N SER A 228 -24.67 -29.41 -5.33
CA SER A 228 -23.25 -29.10 -5.53
C SER A 228 -23.07 -27.73 -6.17
N ALA A 229 -23.83 -27.41 -7.22
CA ALA A 229 -23.82 -26.11 -7.86
C ALA A 229 -24.22 -24.97 -6.90
N GLN A 230 -25.24 -25.18 -6.07
CA GLN A 230 -25.64 -24.21 -5.04
C GLN A 230 -24.54 -24.00 -3.99
N HIS A 231 -23.92 -25.08 -3.50
CA HIS A 231 -22.82 -24.98 -2.54
C HIS A 231 -21.61 -24.27 -3.13
N LYS A 232 -21.25 -24.59 -4.38
CA LYS A 232 -20.18 -23.91 -5.10
C LYS A 232 -20.45 -22.42 -5.22
N ALA A 233 -21.62 -22.02 -5.73
CA ALA A 233 -21.98 -20.61 -5.88
C ALA A 233 -21.99 -19.85 -4.54
N ARG A 234 -22.38 -20.52 -3.45
CA ARG A 234 -22.29 -19.95 -2.10
C ARG A 234 -20.83 -19.76 -1.66
N ASN A 235 -19.98 -20.76 -1.83
CA ASN A 235 -18.57 -20.68 -1.49
C ASN A 235 -17.85 -19.58 -2.29
N ASP A 236 -18.16 -19.45 -3.58
CA ASP A 236 -17.60 -18.41 -4.45
C ASP A 236 -18.02 -17.01 -3.95
N LEU A 237 -19.30 -16.84 -3.57
CA LEU A 237 -19.79 -15.59 -2.99
C LEU A 237 -19.09 -15.26 -1.65
N ASP A 238 -18.93 -16.25 -0.78
CA ASP A 238 -18.26 -16.09 0.52
C ASP A 238 -16.77 -15.71 0.32
N GLN A 239 -16.07 -16.33 -0.64
CA GLN A 239 -14.70 -15.99 -1.00
C GLN A 239 -14.56 -14.55 -1.50
N VAL A 240 -15.48 -14.07 -2.36
CA VAL A 240 -15.48 -12.68 -2.83
C VAL A 240 -15.76 -11.71 -1.69
N ASN A 241 -16.68 -12.04 -0.78
CA ASN A 241 -16.95 -11.22 0.42
C ASN A 241 -15.71 -11.06 1.29
N ASP A 242 -14.99 -12.16 1.53
CA ASP A 242 -13.73 -12.14 2.30
C ASP A 242 -12.66 -11.30 1.61
N ALA A 243 -12.55 -11.36 0.28
CA ALA A 243 -11.62 -10.54 -0.48
C ALA A 243 -11.95 -9.04 -0.37
N ILE A 244 -13.24 -8.68 -0.47
CA ILE A 244 -13.70 -7.29 -0.26
C ILE A 244 -13.37 -6.83 1.15
N ALA A 245 -13.66 -7.63 2.18
CA ALA A 245 -13.38 -7.29 3.56
C ALA A 245 -11.88 -7.06 3.82
N LYS A 246 -11.00 -7.91 3.24
CA LYS A 246 -9.55 -7.73 3.32
C LYS A 246 -9.08 -6.43 2.68
N GLN A 247 -9.59 -6.07 1.51
CA GLN A 247 -9.22 -4.81 0.85
C GLN A 247 -9.77 -3.60 1.60
N GLN A 248 -10.98 -3.68 2.15
CA GLN A 248 -11.55 -2.62 2.98
C GLN A 248 -10.71 -2.39 4.24
N ALA A 249 -10.23 -3.46 4.88
CA ALA A 249 -9.32 -3.35 6.03
C ALA A 249 -8.00 -2.65 5.65
N LYS A 250 -7.44 -2.91 4.46
CA LYS A 250 -6.27 -2.18 3.96
C LYS A 250 -6.56 -0.69 3.75
N LEU A 251 -7.72 -0.33 3.19
CA LEU A 251 -8.12 1.09 3.07
C LEU A 251 -8.25 1.75 4.45
N THR A 252 -8.84 1.06 5.41
CA THR A 252 -8.93 1.56 6.79
C THR A 252 -7.55 1.78 7.40
N GLU A 253 -6.59 0.89 7.12
CA GLU A 253 -5.22 1.04 7.60
C GLU A 253 -4.49 2.21 6.92
N LEU A 254 -4.65 2.37 5.59
CA LEU A 254 -4.11 3.54 4.87
C LEU A 254 -4.66 4.86 5.42
N ARG A 255 -5.93 4.90 5.84
CA ARG A 255 -6.53 6.10 6.46
C ARG A 255 -5.99 6.43 7.85
N LYS A 256 -5.38 5.47 8.54
CA LYS A 256 -4.70 5.72 9.83
C LYS A 256 -3.28 6.23 9.65
N GLN A 257 -2.70 6.07 8.45
CA GLN A 257 -1.36 6.58 8.18
C GLN A 257 -1.34 8.11 8.33
N PRO A 258 -0.21 8.69 8.77
CA PRO A 258 -0.07 10.13 8.90
C PRO A 258 -0.35 10.83 7.58
N GLU A 259 -0.87 12.05 7.65
CA GLU A 259 -1.08 12.89 6.47
C GLU A 259 0.24 13.04 5.70
N LYS A 260 0.17 12.82 4.39
CA LYS A 260 1.32 13.01 3.50
C LYS A 260 1.29 14.39 2.89
N MET A 261 2.45 14.87 2.47
CA MET A 261 2.63 16.16 1.83
C MET A 261 2.95 15.97 0.35
N LYS A 262 2.50 16.93 -0.43
CA LYS A 262 2.81 17.11 -1.84
C LYS A 262 3.63 18.40 -1.98
N LEU A 263 4.72 18.31 -2.73
CA LEU A 263 5.60 19.44 -3.04
C LEU A 263 5.55 19.73 -4.54
N ILE A 264 5.20 20.97 -4.89
CA ILE A 264 5.24 21.47 -6.27
C ILE A 264 6.52 22.29 -6.40
N VAL A 265 7.38 21.88 -7.33
CA VAL A 265 8.68 22.49 -7.56
C VAL A 265 8.73 23.07 -8.98
N PRO A 266 8.85 24.39 -9.12
CA PRO A 266 9.14 25.02 -10.41
C PRO A 266 10.62 24.83 -10.78
N LEU A 267 10.90 24.16 -11.89
CA LEU A 267 12.27 24.01 -12.42
C LEU A 267 12.39 24.57 -13.83
N GLU A 268 13.58 25.09 -14.08
CA GLU A 268 14.04 25.47 -15.40
C GLU A 268 15.38 24.81 -15.71
N ARG A 269 15.64 24.63 -17.01
CA ARG A 269 16.86 24.02 -17.48
C ARG A 269 17.95 25.07 -17.61
N LYS A 270 19.13 24.80 -17.03
CA LYS A 270 20.33 25.60 -17.27
C LYS A 270 20.66 25.55 -18.76
N LYS A 271 21.02 26.69 -19.34
CA LYS A 271 21.48 26.76 -20.73
C LYS A 271 22.74 25.90 -20.89
N SER A 272 22.58 24.73 -21.51
CA SER A 272 23.71 23.86 -21.81
C SER A 272 24.65 24.56 -22.79
N ALA A 273 25.94 24.58 -22.48
CA ALA A 273 26.97 25.15 -23.35
C ALA A 273 27.02 24.47 -24.74
N SER A 274 26.52 23.23 -24.85
CA SER A 274 26.54 22.46 -26.10
C SER A 274 25.33 22.68 -27.01
N GLY A 275 24.31 23.45 -26.59
CA GLY A 275 23.11 23.76 -27.38
C GLY A 275 22.25 22.56 -27.80
N LYS A 276 22.69 21.33 -27.52
CA LYS A 276 22.01 20.10 -27.92
C LYS A 276 21.03 19.70 -26.84
N VAL A 277 19.74 19.79 -27.14
CA VAL A 277 18.66 19.26 -26.31
C VAL A 277 18.72 17.74 -26.40
N GLY A 278 19.46 17.10 -25.49
CA GLY A 278 19.43 15.65 -25.36
C GLY A 278 18.03 15.17 -24.95
N SER A 279 17.55 14.08 -25.52
CA SER A 279 16.47 13.28 -24.94
C SER A 279 17.04 12.42 -23.81
N GLY A 280 16.28 12.24 -22.72
CA GLY A 280 16.79 11.56 -21.54
C GLY A 280 16.07 11.94 -20.25
N ILE A 281 16.63 11.45 -19.15
CA ILE A 281 16.14 11.64 -17.78
C ILE A 281 17.18 12.48 -17.04
N LEU A 282 16.74 13.55 -16.37
CA LEU A 282 17.57 14.37 -15.52
C LEU A 282 17.35 13.98 -14.06
N PRO A 283 18.39 13.53 -13.34
CA PRO A 283 18.27 13.29 -11.91
C PRO A 283 18.17 14.61 -11.16
N VAL A 284 17.15 14.70 -10.30
CA VAL A 284 16.98 15.76 -9.31
C VAL A 284 17.09 15.14 -7.93
N TYR A 285 17.93 15.72 -7.08
CA TYR A 285 18.10 15.28 -5.71
C TYR A 285 17.39 16.26 -4.78
N LEU A 286 16.39 15.74 -4.06
CA LEU A 286 15.63 16.45 -3.06
C LEU A 286 16.12 16.00 -1.68
N ARG A 287 16.73 16.89 -0.92
CA ARG A 287 17.18 16.63 0.44
C ARG A 287 16.33 17.44 1.42
N TYR A 288 15.87 16.82 2.49
CA TYR A 288 15.02 17.46 3.50
C TYR A 288 15.22 16.81 4.86
N ARG A 289 14.77 17.52 5.90
CA ARG A 289 14.77 17.04 7.28
C ARG A 289 13.35 16.58 7.65
N VAL A 290 13.28 15.44 8.32
CA VAL A 290 12.07 14.98 9.01
C VAL A 290 12.26 15.14 10.51
N SER A 291 11.23 15.69 11.16
CA SER A 291 11.13 15.71 12.61
C SER A 291 10.69 14.32 13.09
N ASP A 292 10.96 13.93 14.34
CA ASP A 292 10.50 12.65 14.92
C ASP A 292 11.01 11.36 14.25
N ALA A 293 12.11 11.47 13.50
CA ALA A 293 13.01 10.35 13.30
C ALA A 293 14.21 10.52 14.22
N GLY A 294 14.72 9.46 14.81
CA GLY A 294 15.84 9.59 15.71
C GLY A 294 16.58 8.28 15.89
N TRP A 295 17.81 8.40 16.31
CA TRP A 295 18.54 7.26 16.85
C TRP A 295 19.02 7.57 18.25
N GLN A 296 19.03 6.53 19.08
CA GLN A 296 19.56 6.61 20.43
C GLN A 296 20.66 5.58 20.64
N PRO A 297 21.80 5.96 21.23
CA PRO A 297 22.81 5.00 21.64
C PRO A 297 22.29 4.20 22.83
N VAL A 298 22.40 2.88 22.74
CA VAL A 298 22.10 1.95 23.83
C VAL A 298 23.41 1.30 24.24
N TYR A 299 23.90 1.71 25.41
CA TYR A 299 25.07 1.15 26.07
C TYR A 299 24.64 -0.01 26.95
N ARG A 300 25.31 -1.16 26.84
CA ARG A 300 25.15 -2.27 27.79
C ARG A 300 26.48 -2.58 28.43
N ALA A 301 26.51 -2.55 29.76
CA ALA A 301 27.65 -2.97 30.56
C ALA A 301 27.35 -4.36 31.12
N ASN A 302 28.06 -5.37 30.63
CA ASN A 302 27.94 -6.74 31.11
C ASN A 302 29.08 -6.99 32.10
N LEU A 303 28.74 -7.22 33.37
CA LEU A 303 29.72 -7.65 34.36
C LEU A 303 29.94 -9.16 34.22
N ILE A 304 31.13 -9.55 33.77
CA ILE A 304 31.55 -10.94 33.72
C ILE A 304 32.31 -11.21 35.01
N THR A 305 31.66 -11.89 35.96
CA THR A 305 32.34 -12.47 37.12
C THR A 305 32.70 -13.92 36.78
N THR A 306 33.99 -14.23 36.69
CA THR A 306 34.38 -15.64 36.71
C THR A 306 34.27 -16.10 38.16
N GLN A 307 33.47 -17.14 38.42
CA GLN A 307 33.40 -17.67 39.77
C GLN A 307 34.82 -18.05 40.22
N PRO A 308 35.25 -17.68 41.43
CA PRO A 308 36.54 -18.11 41.94
C PRO A 308 36.54 -19.62 41.82
N THR A 309 37.50 -20.15 41.06
CA THR A 309 37.67 -21.59 40.90
C THR A 309 37.87 -22.10 42.32
N SER A 310 36.84 -22.70 42.89
CA SER A 310 36.92 -23.31 44.21
C SER A 310 37.94 -24.41 44.04
N VAL A 311 39.17 -24.11 44.48
CA VAL A 311 40.25 -25.08 44.55
C VAL A 311 39.67 -26.16 45.43
N SER A 312 39.24 -27.26 44.80
CA SER A 312 38.72 -28.43 45.47
C SER A 312 39.80 -28.85 46.44
N ALA A 313 39.62 -28.52 47.71
CA ALA A 313 40.49 -28.92 48.78
C ALA A 313 40.42 -30.44 48.82
N LYS A 314 41.38 -31.07 48.13
CA LYS A 314 41.59 -32.50 48.16
C LYS A 314 41.86 -32.86 49.62
N ASN A 315 40.87 -33.49 50.23
CA ASN A 315 40.92 -34.10 51.55
C ASN A 315 42.28 -34.79 51.76
N MET A 316 43.14 -34.21 52.59
CA MET A 316 44.12 -34.96 53.37
C MET A 316 43.84 -34.68 54.84
N ALA A 317 43.47 -35.75 55.53
CA ALA A 317 43.24 -35.76 56.95
C ALA A 317 44.57 -35.64 57.71
N GLU A 318 44.47 -34.93 58.84
CA GLU A 318 45.06 -35.31 60.13
C GLU A 318 46.59 -35.12 60.30
N LYS A 319 46.98 -34.12 61.10
CA LYS A 319 47.20 -34.27 62.56
C LYS A 319 47.94 -33.04 63.15
N THR A 320 47.28 -32.34 64.09
CA THR A 320 47.84 -31.75 65.35
C THR A 320 48.89 -30.62 65.21
N ASP A 321 48.72 -29.38 65.71
CA ASP A 321 48.37 -28.89 67.05
C ASP A 321 47.85 -27.43 67.02
N LEU A 322 47.08 -27.06 68.05
CA LEU A 322 46.63 -25.70 68.42
C LEU A 322 47.77 -24.90 69.12
N PRO A 323 47.61 -23.61 69.54
CA PRO A 323 46.74 -22.51 69.09
C PRO A 323 47.48 -21.15 68.97
N VAL A 324 47.07 -20.23 68.09
CA VAL A 324 47.19 -18.77 68.36
C VAL A 324 46.01 -18.03 67.74
N ALA A 325 45.24 -17.38 68.60
CA ALA A 325 44.21 -16.43 68.23
C ALA A 325 44.85 -15.22 67.54
N ASN A 326 44.54 -14.99 66.27
CA ASN A 326 44.69 -13.69 65.65
C ASN A 326 43.37 -13.32 64.98
N ALA A 327 42.64 -12.45 65.67
CA ALA A 327 41.53 -11.70 65.13
C ALA A 327 42.06 -10.69 64.10
N ASN A 328 42.37 -11.14 62.90
CA ASN A 328 42.48 -10.26 61.75
C ASN A 328 41.17 -10.34 60.99
N ALA A 329 40.33 -9.32 61.23
CA ALA A 329 39.28 -8.93 60.32
C ALA A 329 39.91 -8.79 58.93
N HIS A 330 39.75 -9.82 58.10
CA HIS A 330 39.92 -9.68 56.66
C HIS A 330 38.82 -8.72 56.22
N ALA A 331 39.20 -7.46 56.05
CA ALA A 331 38.56 -6.61 55.08
C ALA A 331 38.48 -7.44 53.79
N ASN A 332 37.28 -7.91 53.44
CA ASN A 332 37.04 -8.42 52.09
C ASN A 332 37.54 -7.32 51.15
N PRO A 333 38.59 -7.53 50.36
CA PRO A 333 38.92 -6.59 49.32
C PRO A 333 37.69 -6.54 48.42
N ILE A 334 37.01 -5.40 48.43
CA ILE A 334 35.98 -5.07 47.43
C ILE A 334 36.76 -4.96 46.12
N GLY A 335 36.92 -6.09 45.45
CA GLY A 335 37.85 -6.25 44.33
C GLY A 335 38.04 -7.72 44.05
N ASP A 336 37.00 -8.38 43.58
CA ASP A 336 37.16 -9.67 42.91
C ASP A 336 38.01 -9.40 41.67
N GLU A 337 39.30 -9.74 41.73
CA GLU A 337 40.33 -9.44 40.71
C GLU A 337 39.98 -10.01 39.33
N ASN A 338 38.92 -10.84 39.28
CA ASN A 338 38.43 -11.51 38.08
C ASN A 338 37.10 -10.96 37.55
N ALA A 339 36.60 -9.84 38.09
CA ALA A 339 35.44 -9.15 37.57
C ALA A 339 35.84 -8.29 36.36
N ARG A 340 35.48 -8.70 35.14
CA ARG A 340 35.70 -7.94 33.91
C ARG A 340 34.40 -7.26 33.48
N LEU A 341 34.45 -5.95 33.26
CA LEU A 341 33.34 -5.20 32.68
C LEU A 341 33.48 -5.21 31.15
N ASP A 342 32.49 -5.77 30.45
CA ASP A 342 32.40 -5.73 28.99
C ASP A 342 31.37 -4.67 28.57
N TRP A 343 31.75 -3.81 27.63
CA TRP A 343 30.90 -2.74 27.13
C TRP A 343 30.50 -3.06 25.69
N SER A 344 29.19 -3.16 25.44
CA SER A 344 28.67 -3.24 24.08
C SER A 344 27.88 -1.98 23.74
N PHE A 345 28.05 -1.53 22.50
CA PHE A 345 27.37 -0.37 21.94
C PHE A 345 26.44 -0.84 20.84
N SER A 346 25.15 -0.51 20.98
CA SER A 346 24.15 -0.71 19.94
C SER A 346 23.44 0.61 19.67
N ALA A 347 23.08 0.88 18.43
CA ALA A 347 22.25 2.03 18.08
C ALA A 347 20.85 1.52 17.71
N SER A 348 19.83 2.09 18.33
CA SER A 348 18.44 1.83 17.94
C SER A 348 17.94 3.01 17.11
N VAL A 349 17.53 2.74 15.88
CA VAL A 349 16.94 3.72 14.97
C VAL A 349 15.42 3.58 15.04
N HIS A 350 14.73 4.68 15.29
CA HIS A 350 13.28 4.76 15.30
C HIS A 350 12.84 5.84 14.32
N GLN A 351 11.77 5.58 13.57
CA GLN A 351 11.22 6.56 12.64
C GLN A 351 9.69 6.48 12.60
N ASN A 352 9.07 7.65 12.66
CA ASN A 352 7.63 7.83 12.57
C ASN A 352 7.23 8.63 11.30
N SER A 353 8.14 8.81 10.35
CA SER A 353 7.84 9.58 9.11
C SER A 353 6.92 8.82 8.16
N GLY A 354 6.79 7.51 8.31
CA GLY A 354 6.00 6.65 7.43
C GLY A 354 6.71 6.32 6.10
N GLU A 355 8.00 6.63 6.00
CA GLU A 355 8.83 6.32 4.84
C GLU A 355 9.48 4.94 5.01
N ASP A 356 9.75 4.24 3.91
CA ASP A 356 10.48 2.96 3.97
C ASP A 356 11.99 3.18 3.81
N TRP A 357 12.76 2.81 4.84
CA TRP A 357 14.23 2.91 4.87
C TRP A 357 14.93 1.54 4.80
N THR A 358 14.17 0.45 4.63
CA THR A 358 14.67 -0.94 4.79
C THR A 358 15.84 -1.28 3.86
N HIS A 359 15.91 -0.63 2.70
CA HIS A 359 16.93 -0.86 1.67
C HIS A 359 17.77 0.37 1.35
N VAL A 360 17.81 1.34 2.27
CA VAL A 360 18.54 2.59 2.09
C VAL A 360 19.80 2.57 2.95
N PRO A 361 20.97 3.00 2.43
CA PRO A 361 22.14 3.25 3.26
C PRO A 361 21.83 4.26 4.38
N ILE A 362 22.04 3.85 5.63
CA ILE A 362 21.80 4.66 6.82
C ILE A 362 23.14 5.09 7.43
N THR A 363 23.32 6.41 7.57
CA THR A 363 24.42 7.02 8.32
C THR A 363 23.90 7.53 9.66
N LEU A 364 24.56 7.19 10.76
CA LEU A 364 24.25 7.75 12.08
C LEU A 364 25.18 8.92 12.36
N SER A 365 24.62 10.08 12.68
CA SER A 365 25.39 11.26 13.08
C SER A 365 24.98 11.74 14.46
N LEU A 366 25.97 12.08 15.29
CA LEU A 366 25.79 12.76 16.57
C LEU A 366 25.68 14.28 16.42
N ILE A 367 26.18 14.81 15.31
CA ILE A 367 26.31 16.25 15.07
C ILE A 367 25.41 16.64 13.91
N ASP A 368 24.48 17.56 14.17
CA ASP A 368 23.74 18.25 13.13
C ASP A 368 24.56 19.47 12.68
N ALA A 369 25.38 19.29 11.65
CA ALA A 369 26.29 20.34 11.17
C ALA A 369 25.56 21.61 10.67
N GLN A 370 24.24 21.54 10.42
CA GLN A 370 23.44 22.69 9.98
C GLN A 370 22.76 23.43 11.13
N ARG A 371 22.66 22.83 12.33
CA ARG A 371 22.29 23.56 13.54
C ARG A 371 23.53 24.18 14.14
N TYR A 372 23.59 25.51 14.13
CA TYR A 372 24.54 26.24 14.95
C TYR A 372 24.20 25.99 16.42
N TYR A 373 24.95 25.11 17.07
CA TYR A 373 24.96 25.04 18.52
C TYR A 373 25.91 26.15 18.98
N PRO A 374 25.42 27.22 19.65
CA PRO A 374 26.33 28.22 20.22
C PRO A 374 27.31 27.49 21.12
N ALA A 375 28.60 27.83 21.01
CA ALA A 375 29.63 27.21 21.82
C ALA A 375 29.18 27.24 23.30
N PRO A 376 29.26 26.11 24.02
CA PRO A 376 28.84 26.08 25.42
C PRO A 376 29.61 27.16 26.16
N LYS A 377 28.90 28.03 26.89
CA LYS A 377 29.52 28.99 27.80
C LYS A 377 30.17 28.19 28.92
N LEU A 378 31.46 27.87 28.76
CA LEU A 378 32.22 27.24 29.82
C LEU A 378 32.26 28.22 31.01
N PRO A 379 31.87 27.79 32.22
CA PRO A 379 32.08 28.62 33.39
C PRO A 379 33.56 28.95 33.50
N ARG A 380 33.89 30.18 33.92
CA ARG A 380 35.28 30.60 34.07
C ARG A 380 35.89 29.78 35.21
N TRP A 381 36.82 28.87 34.90
CA TRP A 381 37.55 28.15 35.94
C TRP A 381 38.63 29.09 36.47
N THR A 382 38.43 29.60 37.69
CA THR A 382 39.51 30.25 38.44
C THR A 382 40.32 29.18 39.15
N ILE A 383 41.57 29.02 38.74
CA ILE A 383 42.56 28.26 39.51
C ILE A 383 42.82 29.09 40.78
N GLY A 384 42.21 28.68 41.89
CA GLY A 384 42.51 29.25 43.19
C GLY A 384 43.89 28.78 43.63
N PHE A 385 44.88 29.66 43.59
CA PHE A 385 46.10 29.44 44.35
C PHE A 385 45.77 29.83 45.79
N GLU A 386 45.52 28.84 46.65
CA GLU A 386 45.50 29.05 48.09
C GLU A 386 46.89 29.56 48.50
N ARG A 387 47.00 30.86 48.79
CA ARG A 387 48.16 31.36 49.52
C ARG A 387 47.98 30.90 50.95
N ASN A 388 48.74 29.89 51.35
CA ASN A 388 49.03 29.66 52.75
C ASN A 388 49.71 30.92 53.28
N LEU A 389 48.93 31.78 53.94
CA LEU A 389 49.46 32.88 54.73
C LEU A 389 50.18 32.26 55.94
N PRO A 390 51.42 32.68 56.23
CA PRO A 390 52.24 32.13 57.31
C PRO A 390 51.69 32.43 58.71
#